data_AF-A0A4Y2UCI9-F1
#
_entry.id   AF-A0A4Y2UCI9-F1
#
_cell.length_a   1.000
_cell.length_b   1.000
_cell.length_c   1.000
_cell.angle_alpha   90.00
_cell.angle_beta   90.00
_cell.angle_gamma   90.00
#
_symmetry.space_group_name_H-M   'P 1'
#
loop_
_entity.id
_entity.type
_entity.pdbx_description
1 polymer ?
#
loop_
_entity_poly.entity_id
_entity_poly.type
_entity_poly.pdbx_seq_one_letter_code
_entity_poly.pdbx_strand_id
1 'polypeptide(L)'
;MDVNTPLAGSMAVEAAPVLRFPGVLLTAVAATSSHDSTVAFLGTSQGHLKKAVVETAVKASEYADLVIDEGSPVNADMVFDKHRNHLYVMTEKRVTMVKVQECHMFKTCMDCLGANDPYCGWCSSENKCSLRGACAEVPLLYWLPYKSGLCATITEVHPPQIQSTTKRILNLAIDNLPPVEEQFFCAFSALGKVLVTKARRSANGVTCATPESDSLPTIPPGE
;
A
#
# COMPACT_ATOMS: atom_id res chain seq x y z
N MET A 1 0.93 -36.28 -48.08
CA MET A 1 2.31 -36.42 -47.59
C MET A 1 2.52 -35.28 -46.62
N ASP A 2 2.68 -35.58 -45.34
CA ASP A 2 3.01 -34.56 -44.34
C ASP A 2 4.52 -34.28 -44.45
N VAL A 3 4.85 -33.08 -44.94
CA VAL A 3 6.23 -32.63 -45.10
C VAL A 3 6.54 -31.66 -43.95
N ASN A 4 7.72 -31.78 -43.35
CA ASN A 4 8.21 -30.95 -42.24
C ASN A 4 7.58 -31.21 -40.87
N THR A 5 7.34 -32.48 -40.49
CA THR A 5 6.96 -32.81 -39.11
C THR A 5 7.66 -34.09 -38.61
N PRO A 6 8.16 -34.11 -37.36
CA PRO A 6 8.17 -33.00 -36.41
C PRO A 6 9.27 -31.95 -36.72
N LEU A 7 9.00 -30.68 -36.42
CA LEU A 7 10.00 -29.60 -36.47
C LEU A 7 10.79 -29.55 -35.17
N ALA A 8 12.11 -29.40 -35.28
CA ALA A 8 13.01 -29.14 -34.17
C ALA A 8 13.85 -27.88 -34.45
N GLY A 9 14.38 -27.25 -33.40
CA GLY A 9 15.24 -26.07 -33.50
C GLY A 9 16.58 -26.29 -32.80
N SER A 10 17.66 -25.80 -33.40
CA SER A 10 19.02 -25.83 -32.81
C SER A 10 19.38 -24.56 -32.06
N MET A 11 18.69 -23.45 -32.34
CA MET A 11 18.89 -22.16 -31.68
C MET A 11 17.90 -22.00 -30.54
N ALA A 12 18.41 -21.66 -29.35
CA ALA A 12 17.58 -21.41 -28.17
C ALA A 12 16.85 -20.07 -28.27
N VAL A 13 15.70 -19.98 -27.61
CA VAL A 13 15.02 -18.70 -27.38
C VAL A 13 15.64 -18.06 -26.15
N GLU A 14 16.19 -16.86 -26.31
CA GLU A 14 16.87 -16.12 -25.24
C GLU A 14 16.02 -14.98 -24.72
N ALA A 15 16.13 -14.70 -23.42
CA ALA A 15 15.52 -13.54 -22.78
C ALA A 15 16.41 -13.04 -21.63
N ALA A 16 16.46 -11.71 -21.46
CA ALA A 16 17.13 -11.11 -20.32
C ALA A 16 16.24 -11.26 -19.06
N PRO A 17 16.78 -11.66 -17.90
CA PRO A 17 15.99 -11.76 -16.69
C PRO A 17 15.66 -10.37 -16.14
N VAL A 18 14.38 -10.18 -15.78
CA VAL A 18 13.89 -8.92 -15.19
C VAL A 18 14.18 -8.79 -13.69
N LEU A 19 14.37 -9.93 -13.00
CA LEU A 19 14.68 -9.99 -11.57
C LEU A 19 15.58 -11.21 -11.30
N ARG A 20 16.56 -11.07 -10.41
CA ARG A 20 17.48 -12.13 -9.99
C ARG A 20 17.52 -12.20 -8.47
N PHE A 21 17.65 -13.41 -7.93
CA PHE A 21 17.79 -13.65 -6.49
C PHE A 21 19.12 -14.37 -6.21
N PRO A 22 20.23 -13.64 -5.99
CA PRO A 22 21.52 -14.26 -5.72
C PRO A 22 21.47 -15.13 -4.46
N GLY A 23 22.00 -16.36 -4.54
CA GLY A 23 22.03 -17.28 -3.40
C GLY A 23 20.69 -17.94 -3.04
N VAL A 24 19.63 -17.68 -3.80
CA VAL A 24 18.30 -18.28 -3.59
C VAL A 24 17.93 -19.12 -4.81
N LEU A 25 17.64 -20.40 -4.59
CA LEU A 25 17.09 -21.28 -5.62
C LEU A 25 15.58 -21.13 -5.65
N LEU A 26 15.05 -20.60 -6.76
CA LEU A 26 13.62 -20.58 -7.02
C LEU A 26 13.16 -21.95 -7.54
N THR A 27 12.05 -22.45 -7.01
CA THR A 27 11.51 -23.79 -7.32
C THR A 27 10.12 -23.76 -7.95
N ALA A 28 9.41 -22.64 -7.82
CA ALA A 28 8.03 -22.50 -8.29
C ALA A 28 7.73 -21.08 -8.75
N VAL A 29 6.79 -20.94 -9.69
CA VAL A 29 6.28 -19.64 -10.12
C VAL A 29 4.78 -19.72 -10.40
N ALA A 30 4.04 -18.74 -9.88
CA ALA A 30 2.66 -18.46 -10.28
C ALA A 30 2.52 -16.96 -10.51
N ALA A 31 1.75 -16.55 -11.51
CA ALA A 31 1.60 -15.15 -11.84
C ALA A 31 0.13 -14.78 -12.04
N THR A 32 -0.19 -13.54 -11.68
CA THR A 32 -1.49 -12.94 -11.94
C THR A 32 -1.31 -11.45 -12.25
N SER A 33 -2.29 -10.83 -12.89
CA SER A 33 -2.30 -9.40 -13.13
C SER A 33 -2.99 -8.66 -11.97
N SER A 34 -2.44 -7.49 -11.62
CA SER A 34 -3.08 -6.49 -10.77
C SER A 34 -3.07 -5.16 -11.51
N HIS A 35 -4.24 -4.71 -11.99
CA HIS A 35 -4.40 -3.51 -12.80
C HIS A 35 -3.41 -3.48 -13.98
N ASP A 36 -2.36 -2.66 -13.90
CA ASP A 36 -1.40 -2.40 -14.96
C ASP A 36 -0.07 -3.17 -14.78
N SER A 37 0.04 -4.00 -13.74
CA SER A 37 1.27 -4.74 -13.42
C SER A 37 1.01 -6.24 -13.33
N THR A 38 2.07 -7.03 -13.56
CA THR A 38 2.06 -8.46 -13.26
C THR A 38 2.65 -8.69 -11.88
N VAL A 39 2.03 -9.56 -11.08
CA VAL A 39 2.56 -10.01 -9.79
C VAL A 39 2.98 -11.45 -9.92
N ALA A 40 4.26 -11.71 -9.64
CA ALA A 40 4.84 -13.04 -9.59
C ALA A 40 4.99 -13.50 -8.14
N PHE A 41 4.51 -14.70 -7.88
CA PHE A 41 4.69 -15.45 -6.64
C PHE A 41 5.74 -16.51 -6.91
N LEU A 42 6.84 -16.48 -6.15
CA LEU A 42 8.04 -17.25 -6.42
C LEU A 42 8.34 -18.12 -5.20
N GLY A 43 8.20 -19.42 -5.35
CA GLY A 43 8.56 -20.39 -4.31
C GLY A 43 10.06 -20.61 -4.27
N THR A 44 10.62 -20.82 -3.08
CA THR A 44 12.06 -21.08 -2.90
C THR A 44 12.33 -22.49 -2.37
N SER A 45 13.56 -22.96 -2.56
CA SER A 45 14.04 -24.23 -2.01
C SER A 45 14.13 -24.25 -0.48
N GLN A 46 14.06 -23.09 0.19
CA GLN A 46 14.10 -22.97 1.65
C GLN A 46 12.70 -22.83 2.26
N GLY A 47 11.65 -22.94 1.46
CA GLY A 47 10.26 -22.88 1.95
C GLY A 47 9.72 -21.47 2.13
N HIS A 48 10.26 -20.52 1.37
CA HIS A 48 9.74 -19.16 1.31
C HIS A 48 8.90 -18.95 0.06
N LEU A 49 7.97 -17.99 0.14
CA LEU A 49 7.22 -17.46 -0.97
C LEU A 49 7.52 -15.97 -1.10
N LYS A 50 8.24 -15.61 -2.16
CA LYS A 50 8.53 -14.22 -2.51
C LYS A 50 7.44 -13.67 -3.41
N LYS A 51 7.05 -12.42 -3.19
CA LYS A 51 6.14 -11.68 -4.10
C LYS A 51 6.93 -10.58 -4.79
N ALA A 52 6.83 -10.54 -6.11
CA ALA A 52 7.50 -9.55 -6.93
C ALA A 52 6.50 -8.89 -7.88
N VAL A 53 6.65 -7.59 -8.08
CA VAL A 53 5.93 -6.86 -9.12
C VAL A 53 6.81 -6.76 -10.36
N VAL A 54 6.26 -7.11 -11.52
CA VAL A 54 6.86 -6.94 -12.84
C VAL A 54 6.10 -5.83 -13.54
N GLU A 55 6.76 -4.68 -13.67
CA GLU A 55 6.17 -3.44 -14.18
C GLU A 55 6.39 -3.32 -15.69
N THR A 56 7.57 -3.71 -16.14
CA THR A 56 7.96 -3.72 -17.56
C THR A 56 8.87 -4.92 -17.81
N ALA A 57 9.22 -5.18 -19.07
CA ALA A 57 10.18 -6.22 -19.45
C ALA A 57 11.58 -6.04 -18.81
N VAL A 58 11.89 -4.86 -18.28
CA VAL A 58 13.20 -4.50 -17.71
C VAL A 58 13.13 -4.02 -16.26
N LYS A 59 11.93 -3.93 -15.67
CA LYS A 59 11.74 -3.41 -14.32
C LYS A 59 10.83 -4.31 -13.51
N ALA A 60 11.40 -4.92 -12.48
CA ALA A 60 10.70 -5.68 -11.47
C ALA A 60 11.37 -5.49 -10.10
N SER A 61 10.61 -5.70 -9.04
CA SER A 61 11.11 -5.65 -7.67
C SER A 61 10.36 -6.62 -6.76
N GLU A 62 11.09 -7.28 -5.86
CA GLU A 62 10.50 -7.99 -4.72
C GLU A 62 9.92 -6.95 -3.75
N TYR A 63 8.73 -7.23 -3.22
CA TYR A 63 8.09 -6.39 -2.20
C TYR A 63 7.65 -7.16 -0.95
N ALA A 64 7.67 -8.50 -0.99
CA ALA A 64 7.38 -9.32 0.19
C ALA A 64 8.11 -10.67 0.15
N ASP A 65 8.45 -11.18 1.33
CA ASP A 65 9.00 -12.52 1.57
C ASP A 65 8.23 -13.17 2.74
N LEU A 66 7.58 -14.30 2.48
CA LEU A 66 6.78 -15.02 3.45
C LEU A 66 7.36 -16.41 3.70
N VAL A 67 7.56 -16.76 4.97
CA VAL A 67 7.91 -18.13 5.38
C VAL A 67 6.66 -19.01 5.27
N ILE A 68 6.70 -20.03 4.41
CA ILE A 68 5.62 -21.00 4.23
C ILE A 68 5.87 -22.24 5.10
N ASP A 69 7.08 -22.80 4.97
CA ASP A 69 7.51 -24.00 5.68
C ASP A 69 9.04 -24.08 5.70
N GLU A 70 9.65 -23.44 6.70
CA GLU A 70 11.10 -23.26 6.81
C GLU A 70 11.89 -24.56 6.54
N GLY A 71 12.83 -24.52 5.60
CA GLY A 71 13.67 -25.64 5.20
C GLY A 71 13.02 -26.66 4.26
N SER A 72 11.74 -26.50 3.92
CA SER A 72 11.00 -27.40 3.01
C SER A 72 10.73 -26.72 1.66
N PRO A 73 11.29 -27.20 0.53
CA PRO A 73 11.11 -26.59 -0.77
C PRO A 73 9.63 -26.40 -1.17
N VAL A 74 9.31 -25.24 -1.73
CA VAL A 74 8.00 -25.00 -2.33
C VAL A 74 7.87 -25.80 -3.62
N ASN A 75 6.79 -26.57 -3.74
CA ASN A 75 6.45 -27.36 -4.92
C ASN A 75 6.11 -26.42 -6.11
N ALA A 76 6.46 -26.84 -7.33
CA ALA A 76 6.14 -26.13 -8.56
C ALA A 76 4.63 -25.88 -8.75
N ASP A 77 3.79 -26.77 -8.22
CA ASP A 77 2.34 -26.64 -8.26
C ASP A 77 1.86 -25.59 -7.25
N MET A 78 1.60 -24.37 -7.75
CA MET A 78 0.93 -23.30 -7.02
C MET A 78 -0.31 -22.85 -7.80
N VAL A 79 -1.47 -22.82 -7.13
CA VAL A 79 -2.76 -22.62 -7.80
C VAL A 79 -3.56 -21.52 -7.12
N PHE A 80 -4.08 -20.58 -7.91
CA PHE A 80 -5.00 -19.56 -7.40
C PHE A 80 -6.40 -20.13 -7.20
N ASP A 81 -7.12 -19.62 -6.20
CA ASP A 81 -8.55 -19.86 -6.10
C ASP A 81 -9.31 -19.25 -7.30
N LYS A 82 -10.61 -19.57 -7.43
CA LYS A 82 -11.46 -19.11 -8.55
C LYS A 82 -11.46 -17.59 -8.71
N HIS A 83 -11.34 -16.86 -7.61
CA HIS A 83 -11.40 -15.40 -7.57
C HIS A 83 -10.02 -14.73 -7.54
N ARG A 84 -8.94 -15.53 -7.53
CA ARG A 84 -7.55 -15.08 -7.36
C ARG A 84 -7.33 -14.26 -6.09
N ASN A 85 -8.09 -14.56 -5.02
CA ASN A 85 -7.90 -13.94 -3.72
C ASN A 85 -6.87 -14.67 -2.86
N HIS A 86 -6.73 -15.98 -3.11
CA HIS A 86 -5.79 -16.85 -2.41
C HIS A 86 -4.94 -17.63 -3.41
N LEU A 87 -3.71 -17.92 -3.00
CA LEU A 87 -2.78 -18.83 -3.65
C LEU A 87 -2.56 -20.03 -2.73
N TYR A 88 -2.84 -21.23 -3.23
CA TYR A 88 -2.48 -22.47 -2.55
C TYR A 88 -1.03 -22.81 -2.87
N VAL A 89 -0.20 -22.86 -1.83
CA VAL A 89 1.23 -23.13 -1.91
C VAL A 89 1.49 -24.43 -1.18
N MET A 90 2.18 -25.36 -1.84
CA MET A 90 2.43 -26.70 -1.31
C MET A 90 3.91 -26.90 -1.04
N THR A 91 4.23 -27.58 0.05
CA THR A 91 5.53 -28.21 0.29
C THR A 91 5.34 -29.73 0.32
N GLU A 92 6.37 -30.49 0.70
CA GLU A 92 6.28 -31.95 0.79
C GLU A 92 5.14 -32.42 1.72
N LYS A 93 4.89 -31.69 2.82
CA LYS A 93 4.01 -32.14 3.91
C LYS A 93 2.89 -31.17 4.26
N ARG A 94 2.82 -30.00 3.61
CA ARG A 94 1.87 -28.94 3.97
C ARG A 94 1.28 -28.28 2.74
N VAL A 95 0.03 -27.85 2.89
CA VAL A 95 -0.65 -26.96 1.96
C VAL A 95 -1.02 -25.71 2.73
N THR A 96 -0.54 -24.56 2.28
CA THR A 96 -0.79 -23.26 2.91
C THR A 96 -1.59 -22.40 1.95
N MET A 97 -2.72 -21.88 2.43
CA MET A 97 -3.54 -20.92 1.70
C MET A 97 -3.06 -19.51 2.01
N VAL A 98 -2.41 -18.86 1.05
CA VAL A 98 -1.81 -17.53 1.20
C VAL A 98 -2.73 -16.48 0.58
N LYS A 99 -3.03 -15.40 1.30
CA LYS A 99 -3.73 -14.25 0.72
C LYS A 99 -2.85 -13.54 -0.30
N VAL A 100 -3.43 -13.21 -1.44
CA VAL A 100 -2.74 -12.48 -2.51
C VAL A 100 -2.29 -11.10 -2.03
N GLN A 101 -3.13 -10.41 -1.25
CA GLN A 101 -2.88 -9.09 -0.67
C GLN A 101 -3.46 -8.97 0.73
N GLU A 102 -2.88 -8.07 1.54
CA GLU A 102 -3.37 -7.76 2.88
C GLU A 102 -3.37 -6.24 3.14
N CYS A 103 -3.89 -5.44 2.20
CA CYS A 103 -3.82 -3.98 2.26
C CYS A 103 -4.36 -3.38 3.57
N HIS A 104 -5.42 -3.97 4.12
CA HIS A 104 -6.04 -3.55 5.38
C HIS A 104 -5.09 -3.53 6.60
N MET A 105 -3.93 -4.19 6.52
CA MET A 105 -2.91 -4.16 7.56
C MET A 105 -2.24 -2.79 7.70
N PHE A 106 -2.13 -2.03 6.60
CA PHE A 106 -1.53 -0.70 6.59
C PHE A 106 -2.53 0.35 7.05
N LYS A 107 -2.24 1.02 8.17
CA LYS A 107 -3.16 1.95 8.83
C LYS A 107 -2.94 3.41 8.45
N THR A 108 -1.80 3.73 7.84
CA THR A 108 -1.49 5.07 7.36
C THR A 108 -1.26 5.06 5.86
N CYS A 109 -1.43 6.21 5.21
CA CYS A 109 -1.14 6.37 3.79
C CYS A 109 0.32 6.02 3.49
N MET A 110 1.25 6.50 4.33
CA MET A 110 2.68 6.28 4.15
C MET A 110 3.04 4.80 4.23
N ASP A 111 2.47 4.04 5.18
CA ASP A 111 2.70 2.61 5.27
C ASP A 111 2.09 1.86 4.08
N CYS A 112 0.89 2.28 3.64
CA CYS A 112 0.17 1.66 2.54
C CYS A 112 0.93 1.78 1.21
N LEU A 113 1.38 3.00 0.90
CA LEU A 113 2.12 3.25 -0.34
C LEU A 113 3.57 2.73 -0.23
N GLY A 114 4.16 2.85 0.96
CA GLY A 114 5.52 2.38 1.26
C GLY A 114 5.68 0.85 1.24
N ALA A 115 4.58 0.10 1.40
CA ALA A 115 4.56 -1.36 1.24
C ALA A 115 4.92 -1.82 -0.18
N ASN A 116 4.83 -0.93 -1.17
CA ASN A 116 5.08 -1.21 -2.58
C ASN A 116 4.26 -2.38 -3.15
N ASP A 117 3.13 -2.71 -2.51
CA ASP A 117 2.24 -3.78 -2.93
C ASP A 117 1.32 -3.28 -4.07
N PRO A 118 1.40 -3.86 -5.29
CA PRO A 118 0.63 -3.43 -6.45
C PRO A 118 -0.88 -3.70 -6.37
N TYR A 119 -1.36 -4.44 -5.37
CA TYR A 119 -2.79 -4.53 -5.10
C TYR A 119 -3.30 -3.36 -4.26
N CYS A 120 -2.41 -2.71 -3.52
CA CYS A 120 -2.77 -1.76 -2.48
C CYS A 120 -2.70 -0.31 -2.95
N GLY A 121 -3.58 0.49 -2.37
CA GLY A 121 -3.57 1.94 -2.50
C GLY A 121 -4.38 2.58 -1.39
N TRP A 122 -4.16 3.88 -1.22
CA TRP A 122 -4.77 4.65 -0.15
C TRP A 122 -6.10 5.25 -0.58
N CYS A 123 -7.18 4.88 0.09
CA CYS A 123 -8.51 5.46 -0.10
C CYS A 123 -8.66 6.67 0.82
N SER A 124 -8.41 7.87 0.29
CA SER A 124 -8.37 9.12 1.06
C SER A 124 -9.71 9.49 1.68
N SER A 125 -10.83 9.15 1.05
CA SER A 125 -12.19 9.42 1.55
C SER A 125 -12.54 8.59 2.79
N GLU A 126 -12.06 7.35 2.84
CA GLU A 126 -12.36 6.40 3.92
C GLU A 126 -11.19 6.22 4.90
N ASN A 127 -10.08 6.94 4.68
CA ASN A 127 -8.89 6.89 5.52
C ASN A 127 -8.36 5.44 5.73
N LYS A 128 -8.30 4.65 4.66
CA LYS A 128 -7.91 3.22 4.73
C LYS A 128 -7.05 2.80 3.53
N CYS A 129 -6.17 1.83 3.77
CA CYS A 129 -5.47 1.12 2.70
C CYS A 129 -6.35 -0.02 2.17
N SER A 130 -6.57 -0.07 0.85
CA SER A 130 -7.50 -1.02 0.24
C SER A 130 -7.20 -1.28 -1.23
N LEU A 131 -7.85 -2.32 -1.77
CA LEU A 131 -7.96 -2.52 -3.21
C LEU A 131 -8.70 -1.35 -3.87
N ARG A 132 -8.40 -1.05 -5.13
CA ARG A 132 -9.07 0.02 -5.87
C ARG A 132 -10.59 -0.12 -5.89
N GLY A 133 -11.11 -1.32 -6.14
CA GLY A 133 -12.55 -1.58 -6.16
C GLY A 133 -13.24 -1.61 -4.78
N ALA A 134 -12.47 -1.51 -3.69
CA ALA A 134 -12.99 -1.49 -2.32
C ALA A 134 -12.97 -0.09 -1.68
N CYS A 135 -12.50 0.91 -2.44
CA CYS A 135 -12.70 2.33 -2.14
C CYS A 135 -14.02 2.75 -2.80
N ALA A 136 -14.90 3.47 -2.08
CA ALA A 136 -16.21 3.91 -2.57
C ALA A 136 -16.14 4.54 -3.98
N GLU A 137 -17.29 4.62 -4.68
CA GLU A 137 -17.45 5.16 -6.05
C GLU A 137 -17.18 6.68 -6.19
N VAL A 138 -16.15 7.17 -5.50
CA VAL A 138 -15.61 8.51 -5.66
C VAL A 138 -14.70 8.55 -6.90
N PRO A 139 -14.49 9.75 -7.49
CA PRO A 139 -13.61 9.93 -8.64
C PRO A 139 -12.23 9.27 -8.46
N LEU A 140 -11.57 8.95 -9.57
CA LEU A 140 -10.23 8.32 -9.61
C LEU A 140 -9.14 9.04 -8.79
N LEU A 141 -9.38 10.28 -8.37
CA LEU A 141 -8.48 11.07 -7.53
C LEU A 141 -8.43 10.64 -6.05
N TYR A 142 -9.39 9.84 -5.57
CA TYR A 142 -9.48 9.49 -4.14
C TYR A 142 -8.74 8.21 -3.76
N TRP A 143 -8.43 7.36 -4.75
CA TRP A 143 -7.62 6.16 -4.53
C TRP A 143 -6.21 6.39 -5.08
N LEU A 144 -5.25 6.49 -4.17
CA LEU A 144 -3.85 6.74 -4.48
C LEU A 144 -3.13 5.39 -4.69
N PRO A 145 -2.62 5.07 -5.88
CA PRO A 145 -1.85 3.85 -6.09
C PRO A 145 -0.55 3.87 -5.28
N TYR A 146 -0.02 2.69 -4.96
CA TYR A 146 1.22 2.51 -4.18
C TYR A 146 2.42 3.36 -4.62
N LYS A 147 2.52 3.72 -5.90
CA LYS A 147 3.62 4.57 -6.44
C LYS A 147 3.33 6.06 -6.51
N SER A 148 2.14 6.49 -6.14
CA SER A 148 1.75 7.89 -6.32
C SER A 148 2.64 8.83 -5.51
N GLY A 149 3.02 8.45 -4.29
CA GLY A 149 3.73 9.33 -3.36
C GLY A 149 2.91 10.54 -2.90
N LEU A 150 1.60 10.53 -3.15
CA LEU A 150 0.70 11.68 -2.96
C LEU A 150 0.00 11.67 -1.60
N CYS A 151 0.63 11.15 -0.55
CA CYS A 151 0.03 11.16 0.78
C CYS A 151 -0.11 12.58 1.31
N ALA A 152 -1.32 12.94 1.74
CA ALA A 152 -1.58 14.23 2.36
C ALA A 152 -0.82 14.35 3.68
N THR A 153 0.02 15.38 3.81
CA THR A 153 0.94 15.53 4.95
C THR A 153 0.93 16.98 5.44
N ILE A 154 0.66 17.18 6.75
CA ILE A 154 0.81 18.49 7.39
C ILE A 154 2.31 18.74 7.55
N THR A 155 2.84 19.71 6.81
CA THR A 155 4.27 20.05 6.79
C THR A 155 4.60 21.15 7.79
N GLU A 156 3.67 22.07 8.04
CA GLU A 156 3.86 23.17 8.96
C GLU A 156 2.55 23.57 9.65
N VAL A 157 2.65 23.99 10.92
CA VAL A 157 1.56 24.63 11.68
C VAL A 157 2.05 25.96 12.23
N HIS A 158 1.38 27.06 11.86
CA HIS A 158 1.75 28.41 12.30
C HIS A 158 0.56 29.16 12.94
N PRO A 159 0.73 29.74 14.15
CA PRO A 159 1.86 29.54 15.06
C PRO A 159 1.90 28.11 15.61
N PRO A 160 3.10 27.56 15.90
CA PRO A 160 3.23 26.18 16.39
C PRO A 160 2.82 26.05 17.87
N GLN A 161 2.86 27.15 18.63
CA GLN A 161 2.50 27.20 20.04
C GLN A 161 1.69 28.46 20.34
N ILE A 162 0.72 28.33 21.24
CA ILE A 162 -0.19 29.40 21.65
C ILE A 162 -0.54 29.26 23.14
N GLN A 163 -1.00 30.35 23.75
CA GLN A 163 -1.55 30.33 25.10
C GLN A 163 -2.97 29.75 25.07
N SER A 164 -3.29 28.84 26.00
CA SER A 164 -4.61 28.17 26.09
C SER A 164 -5.78 29.13 26.32
N THR A 165 -5.50 30.31 26.90
CA THR A 165 -6.48 31.37 27.17
C THR A 165 -6.81 32.22 25.95
N THR A 166 -6.14 32.00 24.82
CA THR A 166 -6.29 32.84 23.63
C THR A 166 -6.86 32.05 22.47
N LYS A 167 -7.90 32.60 21.84
CA LYS A 167 -8.40 32.10 20.56
C LYS A 167 -7.51 32.62 19.43
N ARG A 168 -7.04 31.73 18.57
CA ARG A 168 -6.16 32.08 17.45
C ARG A 168 -6.54 31.33 16.19
N ILE A 169 -6.17 31.90 15.05
CA ILE A 169 -6.26 31.21 13.76
C ILE A 169 -4.92 30.56 13.51
N LEU A 170 -4.95 29.25 13.25
CA LEU A 170 -3.81 28.45 12.82
C LEU A 170 -3.82 28.33 11.31
N ASN A 171 -2.64 28.45 10.72
CA ASN A 171 -2.37 28.18 9.32
C ASN A 171 -1.63 26.84 9.24
N LEU A 172 -2.22 25.87 8.56
CA LEU A 172 -1.62 24.56 8.34
C LEU A 172 -1.20 24.47 6.88
N ALA A 173 0.09 24.29 6.63
CA ALA A 173 0.60 23.92 5.31
C ALA A 173 0.43 22.41 5.13
N ILE A 174 -0.21 22.00 4.03
CA ILE A 174 -0.52 20.59 3.76
C ILE A 174 -0.15 20.27 2.32
N ASP A 175 0.84 19.38 2.17
CA ASP A 175 1.21 18.84 0.87
C ASP A 175 0.20 17.79 0.42
N ASN A 176 0.00 17.69 -0.89
CA ASN A 176 -0.92 16.73 -1.53
C ASN A 176 -2.36 16.77 -0.98
N LEU A 177 -2.82 17.94 -0.53
CA LEU A 177 -4.19 18.11 -0.07
C LEU A 177 -5.16 17.83 -1.25
N PRO A 178 -6.06 16.82 -1.16
CA PRO A 178 -6.94 16.46 -2.26
C PRO A 178 -7.80 17.65 -2.67
N PRO A 179 -8.13 17.88 -3.96
CA PRO A 179 -8.99 18.98 -4.41
C PRO A 179 -10.48 18.64 -4.24
N VAL A 180 -10.89 18.31 -3.01
CA VAL A 180 -12.29 18.11 -2.63
C VAL A 180 -13.04 19.44 -2.44
N GLU A 181 -14.27 19.52 -2.94
CA GLU A 181 -15.20 20.64 -2.64
C GLU A 181 -15.83 20.52 -1.24
N GLU A 182 -15.60 19.39 -0.56
CA GLU A 182 -16.12 19.15 0.78
C GLU A 182 -15.48 20.03 1.85
N GLN A 183 -16.23 20.26 2.94
CA GLN A 183 -15.77 21.06 4.06
C GLN A 183 -14.78 20.26 4.92
N PHE A 184 -13.56 20.79 5.05
CA PHE A 184 -12.58 20.28 6.00
C PHE A 184 -12.86 20.74 7.44
N PHE A 185 -12.32 19.98 8.38
CA PHE A 185 -12.35 20.27 9.81
C PHE A 185 -10.97 20.05 10.42
N CYS A 186 -10.61 20.87 11.41
CA CYS A 186 -9.44 20.64 12.25
C CYS A 186 -9.88 19.94 13.54
N ALA A 187 -9.26 18.80 13.83
CA ALA A 187 -9.46 18.06 15.07
C ALA A 187 -8.28 18.29 16.02
N PHE A 188 -8.57 18.83 17.20
CA PHE A 188 -7.62 19.11 18.27
C PHE A 188 -7.77 18.03 19.33
N SER A 189 -6.74 17.21 19.51
CA SER A 189 -6.73 16.15 20.52
C SER A 189 -5.82 16.52 21.69
N ALA A 190 -6.37 16.53 22.90
CA ALA A 190 -5.62 16.76 24.13
C ALA A 190 -6.27 16.00 25.30
N LEU A 191 -5.47 15.31 26.12
CA LEU A 191 -5.91 14.60 27.33
C LEU A 191 -7.16 13.70 27.10
N GLY A 192 -7.21 13.01 25.96
CA GLY A 192 -8.31 12.11 25.59
C GLY A 192 -9.59 12.80 25.10
N LYS A 193 -9.60 14.14 25.01
CA LYS A 193 -10.71 14.93 24.44
C LYS A 193 -10.35 15.38 23.03
N VAL A 194 -11.28 15.21 22.09
CA VAL A 194 -11.16 15.71 20.71
C VAL A 194 -12.17 16.82 20.50
N LEU A 195 -11.68 18.00 20.11
CA LEU A 195 -12.50 19.17 19.77
C LEU A 195 -12.34 19.47 18.28
N VAL A 196 -13.43 19.84 17.62
CA VAL A 196 -13.44 20.03 16.17
C VAL A 196 -13.86 21.45 15.82
N THR A 197 -13.11 22.10 14.94
CA THR A 197 -13.47 23.41 14.38
C THR A 197 -13.51 23.35 12.86
N LYS A 198 -14.33 24.22 12.25
CA LYS A 198 -14.42 24.32 10.79
C LYS A 198 -13.10 24.84 10.23
N ALA A 199 -12.63 24.19 9.17
CA ALA A 199 -11.47 24.64 8.42
C ALA A 199 -11.91 25.42 7.17
N ARG A 200 -11.05 26.33 6.72
CA ARG A 200 -11.17 27.02 5.43
C ARG A 200 -9.92 26.73 4.62
N ARG A 201 -10.08 26.32 3.35
CA ARG A 201 -8.94 26.14 2.45
C ARG A 201 -8.14 27.44 2.32
N SER A 202 -6.82 27.30 2.31
CA SER A 202 -5.88 28.35 1.92
C SER A 202 -5.14 27.93 0.64
N ALA A 203 -4.24 28.79 0.16
CA ALA A 203 -3.45 28.50 -1.05
C ALA A 203 -2.56 27.26 -0.93
N ASN A 204 -2.05 26.96 0.28
CA ASN A 204 -1.09 25.89 0.56
C ASN A 204 -1.56 24.89 1.64
N GLY A 205 -2.86 24.86 1.94
CA GLY A 205 -3.40 23.96 2.97
C GLY A 205 -4.74 24.42 3.51
N VAL A 206 -4.84 24.56 4.84
CA VAL A 206 -6.08 24.99 5.52
C VAL A 206 -5.80 25.97 6.66
N THR A 207 -6.82 26.75 7.00
CA THR A 207 -6.84 27.65 8.15
C THR A 207 -7.97 27.26 9.10
N CYS A 208 -7.68 27.24 10.39
CA CYS A 208 -8.62 26.80 11.42
C CYS A 208 -8.54 27.70 12.64
N ALA A 209 -9.70 28.02 13.23
CA ALA A 209 -9.72 28.64 14.56
C ALA A 209 -9.45 27.58 15.63
N THR A 210 -8.74 27.94 16.68
CA THR A 210 -8.57 27.10 17.87
C THR A 210 -9.90 26.92 18.58
N PRO A 211 -10.10 25.81 19.32
CA PRO A 211 -11.29 25.62 20.17
C PRO A 211 -11.42 26.74 21.22
N GLU A 212 -12.62 26.90 21.77
CA GLU A 212 -12.88 27.85 22.85
C GLU A 212 -12.11 27.46 24.13
N SER A 213 -11.56 28.44 24.83
CA SER A 213 -10.66 28.20 25.97
C SER A 213 -11.32 27.46 27.13
N ASP A 214 -12.63 27.65 27.33
CA ASP A 214 -13.44 26.94 28.33
C ASP A 214 -13.65 25.46 28.02
N SER A 215 -13.53 25.10 26.74
CA SER A 215 -13.70 23.72 26.26
C SER A 215 -12.41 22.90 26.33
N LEU A 216 -11.25 23.55 26.49
CA LEU A 216 -9.95 22.90 26.59
C LEU A 216 -9.79 22.18 27.94
N PRO A 217 -9.13 21.01 27.97
CA PRO A 217 -8.82 20.36 29.23
C PRO A 217 -7.76 21.17 30.01
N THR A 218 -7.84 21.16 31.34
CA THR A 218 -6.86 21.81 32.21
C THR A 218 -5.53 21.06 32.17
N ILE A 219 -4.45 21.79 31.89
CA ILE A 219 -3.09 21.25 31.88
C ILE A 219 -2.68 20.89 33.33
N PRO A 220 -2.20 19.67 33.61
CA PRO A 220 -1.74 19.28 34.93
C PRO A 220 -0.57 20.16 35.39
N PRO A 221 -0.48 20.52 36.68
CA PRO A 221 0.68 21.25 37.18
C PRO A 221 1.95 20.39 37.09
N GLY A 222 2.98 20.90 36.41
CA GLY A 222 4.30 20.25 36.30
C GLY A 222 4.65 19.65 34.93
N GLU A 223 3.78 19.80 33.93
CA GLU A 223 4.00 19.51 32.50
C GLU A 223 4.08 20.80 31.67
#